data_AF-A0A0F5J8R5-F1
#
_entry.id   AF-A0A0F5J8R5-F1
#
_cell.length_a   1.000
_cell.length_b   1.000
_cell.length_c   1.000
_cell.angle_alpha   90.00
_cell.angle_beta   90.00
_cell.angle_gamma   90.00
#
_symmetry.space_group_name_H-M   'P 1'
#
loop_
_entity.id
_entity.type
_entity.pdbx_description
1 polymer ?
#
loop_
_entity_poly.entity_id
_entity_poly.type
_entity_poly.pdbx_seq_one_letter_code
_entity_poly.pdbx_strand_id
1 'polypeptide(L)'
;MSWKYKDKTRNKIMYFIIFILSGLTALTFHLYKEETDKRLKLENRKQEVRLEAQNMLKSYPNYISYYEPGENEGVLYGTLVLLEKNKDIFPETYELYKKDVIQKIEKSNRETDIFRRREQMEIAGKAAMQFLKLLAQ
;
A
#
# COMPACT_ATOMS: atom_id res chain seq x y z
N MET A 1 -19.57 -66.02 15.66
CA MET A 1 -19.90 -65.08 14.55
C MET A 1 -19.18 -63.72 14.66
N SER A 2 -18.01 -63.60 15.32
CA SER A 2 -17.64 -62.33 15.98
C SER A 2 -16.39 -61.56 15.52
N TRP A 3 -15.54 -62.09 14.63
CA TRP A 3 -14.31 -61.36 14.22
C TRP A 3 -14.43 -60.66 12.85
N LYS A 4 -14.82 -61.38 11.79
CA LYS A 4 -14.95 -60.81 10.43
C LYS A 4 -15.97 -59.67 10.33
N TYR A 5 -17.04 -59.70 11.12
CA TYR A 5 -18.04 -58.62 11.13
C TYR A 5 -17.50 -57.35 11.79
N LYS A 6 -16.75 -57.49 12.90
CA LYS A 6 -16.12 -56.38 13.63
C LYS A 6 -15.06 -55.66 12.77
N ASP A 7 -14.26 -56.41 12.01
CA ASP A 7 -13.31 -55.82 11.06
C ASP A 7 -14.00 -55.06 9.92
N LYS A 8 -15.14 -55.56 9.43
CA LYS A 8 -15.90 -54.92 8.35
C LYS A 8 -16.54 -53.60 8.80
N THR A 9 -17.07 -53.53 10.03
CA THR A 9 -17.55 -52.27 10.62
C THR A 9 -16.41 -51.32 10.96
N ARG A 10 -15.29 -51.82 11.51
CA ARG A 10 -14.11 -50.98 11.80
C ARG A 10 -13.56 -50.32 10.52
N ASN A 11 -13.45 -51.08 9.43
CA ASN A 11 -12.96 -50.53 8.16
C ASN A 11 -13.92 -49.49 7.57
N LYS A 12 -15.25 -49.69 7.66
CA LYS A 12 -16.23 -48.68 7.23
C LYS A 12 -16.10 -47.37 8.02
N ILE A 13 -15.92 -47.46 9.34
CA ILE A 13 -15.69 -46.29 10.20
C ILE A 13 -14.37 -45.60 9.81
N MET A 14 -13.32 -46.38 9.56
CA MET A 14 -12.03 -45.83 9.15
C MET A 14 -12.10 -45.12 7.79
N TYR A 15 -12.78 -45.68 6.80
CA TYR A 15 -13.01 -45.03 5.51
C TYR A 15 -13.85 -43.76 5.65
N PHE A 16 -14.85 -43.75 6.54
CA PHE A 16 -15.65 -42.57 6.82
C PHE A 16 -14.82 -41.45 7.47
N ILE A 17 -13.94 -41.80 8.42
CA ILE A 17 -12.99 -40.87 9.03
C ILE A 17 -12.04 -40.30 7.98
N ILE A 18 -11.47 -41.15 7.10
CA ILE A 18 -10.60 -40.70 6.00
C ILE A 18 -11.34 -39.75 5.05
N PHE A 19 -12.60 -40.06 4.73
CA PHE A 19 -13.42 -39.20 3.87
C PHE A 19 -13.67 -37.82 4.51
N ILE A 20 -14.00 -37.77 5.80
CA ILE A 20 -14.14 -36.51 6.54
C ILE A 20 -12.81 -35.73 6.57
N LEU A 21 -11.70 -36.41 6.87
CA LEU A 21 -10.37 -35.79 6.88
C LEU A 21 -10.01 -35.22 5.50
N SER A 22 -10.32 -35.93 4.42
CA SER A 22 -10.10 -35.42 3.06
C SER A 22 -10.96 -34.20 2.73
N GLY A 23 -12.19 -34.14 3.22
CA GLY A 23 -13.07 -32.97 3.06
C GLY A 23 -12.54 -31.77 3.85
N LEU A 24 -12.05 -32.00 5.08
CA LEU A 24 -11.46 -30.97 5.92
C LEU A 24 -10.15 -30.43 5.32
N THR A 25 -9.28 -31.28 4.78
CA THR A 25 -8.03 -30.82 4.14
C THR A 25 -8.30 -30.03 2.86
N ALA A 26 -9.31 -30.41 2.08
CA ALA A 26 -9.72 -29.62 0.91
C ALA A 26 -10.24 -28.23 1.31
N LEU A 27 -11.04 -28.15 2.38
CA LEU A 27 -11.54 -26.88 2.91
C LEU A 27 -10.42 -25.99 3.44
N THR A 28 -9.49 -26.53 4.23
CA THR A 28 -8.38 -25.74 4.77
C THR A 28 -7.44 -25.27 3.67
N PHE A 29 -7.18 -26.11 2.65
CA PHE A 29 -6.40 -25.71 1.49
C PHE A 29 -7.07 -24.59 0.69
N HIS A 30 -8.40 -24.65 0.51
CA HIS A 30 -9.12 -23.60 -0.20
C HIS A 30 -9.06 -22.25 0.55
N LEU A 31 -9.29 -22.25 1.87
CA LEU A 31 -9.20 -21.06 2.69
C LEU A 31 -7.78 -20.49 2.71
N TYR A 32 -6.77 -21.36 2.82
CA TYR A 32 -5.37 -20.97 2.76
C TYR A 32 -5.02 -20.31 1.41
N LYS A 33 -5.48 -20.90 0.31
CA LYS A 33 -5.25 -20.35 -1.03
C LYS A 33 -5.91 -18.98 -1.20
N GLU A 34 -7.14 -18.82 -0.73
CA GLU A 34 -7.86 -17.54 -0.81
C GLU A 34 -7.12 -16.42 -0.06
N GLU A 35 -6.66 -16.72 1.16
CA GLU A 35 -5.90 -15.78 1.98
C GLU A 35 -4.54 -15.44 1.34
N THR A 36 -3.87 -16.44 0.77
CA THR A 36 -2.59 -16.27 0.07
C THR A 36 -2.75 -15.43 -1.18
N ASP A 37 -3.80 -15.67 -1.98
CA ASP A 37 -4.10 -14.90 -3.19
C ASP A 37 -4.44 -13.44 -2.84
N LYS A 38 -5.16 -13.18 -1.74
CA LYS A 38 -5.41 -11.81 -1.25
C LYS A 38 -4.11 -11.10 -0.88
N ARG A 39 -3.22 -11.77 -0.14
CA ARG A 39 -1.91 -11.22 0.23
C ARG A 39 -1.05 -10.95 -1.00
N LEU A 40 -1.00 -11.88 -1.95
CA LEU A 40 -0.23 -11.72 -3.17
C LEU A 40 -0.74 -10.55 -4.02
N LYS A 41 -2.06 -10.40 -4.15
CA LYS A 41 -2.67 -9.24 -4.83
C LYS A 41 -2.31 -7.93 -4.15
N LEU A 42 -2.33 -7.87 -2.82
CA LEU A 42 -1.95 -6.67 -2.08
C LEU A 42 -0.47 -6.32 -2.29
N GLU A 43 0.43 -7.30 -2.21
CA GLU A 43 1.86 -7.09 -2.44
C GLU A 43 2.15 -6.65 -3.88
N ASN A 44 1.48 -7.23 -4.87
CA ASN A 44 1.61 -6.80 -6.26
C ASN A 44 1.17 -5.33 -6.44
N ARG A 45 0.06 -4.92 -5.83
CA ARG A 45 -0.38 -3.52 -5.89
C ARG A 45 0.60 -2.58 -5.18
N LYS A 46 1.18 -2.97 -4.05
CA LYS A 46 2.26 -2.18 -3.42
C LYS A 46 3.47 -2.04 -4.34
N GLN A 47 3.84 -3.10 -5.07
CA GLN A 47 4.90 -3.03 -6.08
C GLN A 47 4.56 -2.08 -7.23
N GLU A 48 3.31 -2.07 -7.70
CA GLU A 48 2.86 -1.11 -8.71
C GLU A 48 3.00 0.34 -8.21
N VAL A 49 2.60 0.62 -6.96
CA VAL A 49 2.80 1.94 -6.35
C VAL A 49 4.27 2.33 -6.26
N ARG A 50 5.15 1.39 -5.88
CA ARG A 50 6.61 1.62 -5.88
C ARG A 50 7.12 1.98 -7.26
N LEU A 51 6.68 1.27 -8.30
CA LEU A 51 7.08 1.55 -9.67
C LEU A 51 6.56 2.91 -10.16
N GLU A 52 5.32 3.26 -9.85
CA GLU A 52 4.77 4.58 -10.16
C GLU A 52 5.56 5.68 -9.44
N ALA A 53 5.87 5.51 -8.16
CA ALA A 53 6.71 6.43 -7.39
C ALA A 53 8.12 6.58 -7.98
N GLN A 54 8.75 5.48 -8.41
CA GLN A 54 10.05 5.51 -9.10
C GLN A 54 9.98 6.27 -10.42
N ASN A 55 8.90 6.10 -11.19
CA ASN A 55 8.72 6.82 -12.44
C ASN A 55 8.50 8.32 -12.20
N MET A 56 7.75 8.69 -11.16
CA MET A 56 7.59 10.09 -10.75
C MET A 56 8.92 10.72 -10.32
N LEU A 57 9.76 9.99 -9.58
CA LEU A 57 11.10 10.45 -9.20
C LEU A 57 12.01 10.68 -10.42
N LYS A 58 11.84 9.91 -11.49
CA LYS A 58 12.58 10.11 -12.75
C LYS A 58 12.05 11.28 -13.58
N SER A 59 10.77 11.61 -13.48
CA SER A 59 10.16 12.72 -14.22
C SER A 59 10.28 14.07 -13.49
N TYR A 60 10.45 14.04 -12.17
CA TYR A 60 10.65 15.25 -11.38
C TYR A 60 12.09 15.75 -11.41
N PRO A 61 12.29 17.06 -11.17
CA PRO A 61 13.63 17.62 -11.07
C PRO A 61 14.44 16.93 -9.97
N ASN A 62 15.72 16.68 -10.25
CA ASN A 62 16.64 16.01 -9.33
C ASN A 62 16.83 16.78 -8.00
N TYR A 63 16.55 18.08 -8.01
CA TYR A 63 16.62 18.96 -6.85
C TYR A 63 15.35 19.78 -6.75
N ILE A 64 14.94 20.03 -5.50
CA ILE A 64 13.85 20.95 -5.18
C ILE A 64 14.45 22.35 -5.07
N SER A 65 13.95 23.28 -5.88
CA SER A 65 14.51 24.62 -6.05
C SER A 65 13.73 25.65 -5.26
N TYR A 66 14.45 26.51 -4.54
CA TYR A 66 13.89 27.72 -3.92
C TYR A 66 13.22 28.65 -4.94
N TYR A 67 13.77 28.70 -6.16
CA TYR A 67 13.34 29.66 -7.19
C TYR A 67 12.12 29.20 -7.98
N GLU A 68 11.71 27.94 -7.83
CA GLU A 68 10.59 27.32 -8.58
C GLU A 68 9.53 26.78 -7.61
N PRO A 69 8.85 27.66 -6.84
CA PRO A 69 7.85 27.23 -5.86
C PRO A 69 6.67 26.47 -6.50
N GLY A 70 6.34 26.76 -7.77
CA GLY A 70 5.29 26.04 -8.50
C GLY A 70 5.65 24.58 -8.80
N GLU A 71 6.92 24.28 -9.08
CA GLU A 71 7.36 22.89 -9.26
C GLU A 71 7.29 22.13 -7.94
N ASN A 72 7.68 22.78 -6.85
CA ASN A 72 7.61 22.20 -5.51
C ASN A 72 6.14 21.88 -5.11
N GLU A 73 5.20 22.77 -5.41
CA GLU A 73 3.76 22.51 -5.29
C GLU A 73 3.33 21.33 -6.16
N GLY A 74 3.81 21.26 -7.40
CA GLY A 74 3.56 20.13 -8.30
C GLY A 74 3.99 18.79 -7.71
N VAL A 75 5.16 18.73 -7.06
CA VAL A 75 5.64 17.52 -6.38
C VAL A 75 4.73 17.14 -5.21
N LEU A 76 4.30 18.09 -4.38
CA LEU A 76 3.36 17.86 -3.27
C LEU A 76 2.03 17.29 -3.78
N TYR A 77 1.41 17.96 -4.76
CA TYR A 77 0.12 17.55 -5.30
C TYR A 77 0.22 16.23 -6.06
N GLY A 78 1.26 16.03 -6.88
CA GLY A 78 1.43 14.77 -7.60
C GLY A 78 1.60 13.59 -6.63
N THR A 79 2.36 13.79 -5.56
CA THR A 79 2.52 12.76 -4.52
C THR A 79 1.20 12.47 -3.79
N LEU A 80 0.39 13.52 -3.54
CA LEU A 80 -0.95 13.35 -2.98
C LEU A 80 -1.88 12.59 -3.93
N VAL A 81 -1.83 12.86 -5.23
CA VAL A 81 -2.63 12.15 -6.25
C VAL A 81 -2.24 10.67 -6.31
N LEU A 82 -0.94 10.34 -6.23
CA LEU A 82 -0.49 8.95 -6.15
C LEU A 82 -1.10 8.23 -4.95
N LEU A 83 -1.10 8.87 -3.78
CA LEU A 83 -1.72 8.32 -2.57
C LEU A 83 -3.23 8.22 -2.68
N GLU A 84 -3.90 9.21 -3.28
CA GLU A 84 -5.36 9.21 -3.43
C GLU A 84 -5.84 8.05 -4.32
N LYS A 85 -5.14 7.79 -5.43
CA LYS A 85 -5.39 6.63 -6.30
C LYS A 85 -5.25 5.29 -5.56
N ASN A 86 -4.39 5.25 -4.54
CA ASN A 86 -4.02 4.06 -3.79
C ASN A 86 -4.46 4.12 -2.31
N LYS A 87 -5.48 4.93 -2.01
CA LYS A 87 -5.96 5.18 -0.64
C LYS A 87 -6.49 3.93 0.05
N ASP A 88 -6.90 2.93 -0.71
CA ASP A 88 -7.39 1.67 -0.17
C ASP A 88 -6.25 0.79 0.37
N ILE A 89 -5.02 1.01 -0.12
CA ILE A 89 -3.81 0.34 0.36
C ILE A 89 -3.17 1.13 1.52
N PHE A 90 -3.18 2.47 1.43
CA PHE A 90 -2.53 3.36 2.38
C PHE A 90 -3.48 4.44 2.94
N PRO A 91 -4.59 4.09 3.60
CA PRO A 91 -5.62 5.05 3.99
C PRO A 91 -5.13 6.07 5.01
N GLU A 92 -4.41 5.61 6.05
CA GLU A 92 -3.86 6.49 7.08
C GLU A 92 -2.78 7.41 6.52
N THR A 93 -1.91 6.88 5.67
CA THR A 93 -0.84 7.65 5.02
C THR A 93 -1.43 8.73 4.10
N TYR A 94 -2.48 8.41 3.35
CA TYR A 94 -3.20 9.37 2.53
C TYR A 94 -3.79 10.51 3.37
N GLU A 95 -4.53 10.21 4.44
CA GLU A 95 -5.16 11.25 5.26
C GLU A 95 -4.14 12.14 5.98
N LEU A 96 -3.06 11.54 6.50
CA LEU A 96 -1.97 12.28 7.12
C LEU A 96 -1.26 13.19 6.11
N TYR A 97 -0.90 12.65 4.94
CA TYR A 97 -0.20 13.41 3.92
C TYR A 97 -1.07 14.52 3.33
N LYS A 98 -2.36 14.25 3.09
CA LYS A 98 -3.33 15.26 2.65
C LYS A 98 -3.39 16.44 3.61
N LYS A 99 -3.50 16.16 4.91
CA LYS A 99 -3.51 17.20 5.95
C LYS A 99 -2.21 17.99 5.95
N ASP A 100 -1.06 17.32 5.84
CA ASP A 100 0.25 17.95 5.80
C ASP A 100 0.43 18.86 4.57
N VAL A 101 0.04 18.41 3.38
CA VAL A 101 0.05 19.20 2.14
C VAL A 101 -0.81 20.46 2.29
N ILE A 102 -2.06 20.32 2.76
CA ILE A 102 -2.96 21.46 2.96
C ILE A 102 -2.34 22.46 3.94
N GLN A 103 -1.81 21.99 5.08
CA GLN A 103 -1.19 22.85 6.08
C GLN A 103 0.05 23.58 5.55
N LYS A 104 0.91 22.90 4.79
CA LYS A 104 2.12 23.50 4.21
C LYS A 104 1.78 24.56 3.17
N ILE A 105 0.78 24.29 2.32
CA ILE A 105 0.33 25.23 1.29
C ILE A 105 -0.36 26.44 1.91
N GLU A 106 -1.27 26.22 2.87
CA GLU A 106 -1.90 27.33 3.60
C GLU A 106 -0.88 28.18 4.34
N LYS A 107 0.09 27.56 5.02
CA LYS A 107 1.13 28.29 5.73
C LYS A 107 1.95 29.16 4.78
N SER A 108 2.35 28.61 3.63
CA SER A 108 3.07 29.35 2.59
C SER A 108 2.22 30.50 2.03
N ASN A 109 0.93 30.28 1.77
CA ASN A 109 0.03 31.31 1.23
C ASN A 109 -0.32 32.42 2.23
N ARG A 110 -0.22 32.17 3.55
CA ARG A 110 -0.40 33.19 4.59
C ARG A 110 0.83 34.08 4.77
N GLU A 111 1.98 33.70 4.22
CA GLU A 111 3.20 34.47 4.32
C GLU A 111 3.18 35.64 3.31
N THR A 112 3.30 36.86 3.83
CA THR A 112 3.35 38.08 3.01
C THR A 112 4.71 38.31 2.37
N ASP A 113 5.77 37.79 2.99
CA ASP A 113 7.12 37.86 2.45
C ASP A 113 7.33 36.76 1.38
N ILE A 114 7.56 37.21 0.14
CA ILE A 114 7.81 36.33 -1.01
C ILE A 114 9.00 35.40 -0.75
N PHE A 115 10.02 35.87 -0.02
CA PHE A 115 11.21 35.07 0.23
C PHE A 115 10.93 33.92 1.20
N ARG A 116 10.21 34.20 2.29
CA ARG A 116 9.76 33.18 3.25
C ARG A 116 8.74 32.23 2.64
N ARG A 117 7.85 32.74 1.77
CA ARG A 117 6.89 31.90 1.05
C ARG A 117 7.59 30.84 0.20
N ARG A 118 8.62 31.25 -0.55
CA ARG A 118 9.46 30.36 -1.37
C ARG A 118 10.23 29.35 -0.52
N GLU A 119 10.83 29.80 0.58
CA GLU A 119 11.55 28.93 1.51
C GLU A 119 10.65 27.83 2.09
N GLN A 120 9.44 28.21 2.54
CA GLN A 120 8.49 27.24 3.05
C GLN A 120 8.06 26.22 1.99
N MET A 121 7.89 26.66 0.75
CA MET A 121 7.51 25.77 -0.34
C MET A 121 8.68 24.85 -0.76
N GLU A 122 9.92 25.34 -0.72
CA GLU A 122 11.11 24.51 -0.91
C GLU A 122 11.21 23.41 0.17
N ILE A 123 11.01 23.77 1.45
CA ILE A 123 10.99 22.81 2.55
C ILE A 123 9.87 21.77 2.34
N ALA A 124 8.69 22.22 1.91
CA ALA A 124 7.56 21.34 1.61
C ALA A 124 7.85 20.39 0.44
N GLY A 125 8.40 20.90 -0.66
CA GLY A 125 8.82 20.11 -1.81
C GLY A 125 9.91 19.09 -1.46
N LYS A 126 10.90 19.46 -0.63
CA LYS A 126 11.95 18.55 -0.15
C LYS A 126 11.35 17.42 0.67
N ALA A 127 10.40 17.72 1.56
CA ALA A 127 9.70 16.72 2.35
C ALA A 127 8.89 15.77 1.45
N ALA A 128 8.16 16.30 0.47
CA ALA A 128 7.40 15.51 -0.50
C ALA A 128 8.31 14.59 -1.33
N MET A 129 9.43 15.11 -1.83
CA MET A 129 10.42 14.33 -2.57
C MET A 129 11.03 13.22 -1.72
N GLN A 130 11.33 13.49 -0.45
CA GLN A 130 11.83 12.48 0.48
C GLN A 130 10.78 11.40 0.76
N PHE A 131 9.52 11.81 0.94
CA PHE A 131 8.42 10.87 1.13
C PHE A 131 8.18 10.00 -0.12
N LEU A 132 8.24 10.58 -1.31
CA LEU A 132 8.15 9.84 -2.58
C LEU A 132 9.30 8.83 -2.74
N LYS A 133 10.52 9.17 -2.29
CA LYS A 133 11.64 8.22 -2.20
C LYS A 133 11.37 7.06 -1.25
N LEU A 134 10.70 7.29 -0.14
CA LEU A 134 10.29 6.23 0.79
C LEU A 134 9.21 5.33 0.16
N LEU A 135 8.26 5.89 -0.59
CA LEU A 135 7.26 5.11 -1.33
C LEU A 135 7.87 4.27 -2.47
N ALA A 136 8.99 4.70 -3.02
CA ALA A 136 9.71 4.02 -4.09
C ALA A 136 10.59 2.83 -3.63
N GLN A 137 10.72 2.63 -2.30
CA GLN A 137 11.47 1.53 -1.66
C GLN A 137 10.55 0.33 -1.37
#